data_AF-A0A8T3TND8-F1
#
_entry.id   AF-A0A8T3TND8-F1
#
_cell.length_a   1.000
_cell.length_b   1.000
_cell.length_c   1.000
_cell.angle_alpha   90.00
_cell.angle_beta   90.00
_cell.angle_gamma   90.00
#
_symmetry.space_group_name_H-M   'P 1'
#
loop_
_entity.id
_entity.type
_entity.pdbx_description
1 polymer ?
#
loop_
_entity_poly.entity_id
_entity_poly.type
_entity_poly.pdbx_seq_one_letter_code
_entity_poly.pdbx_strand_id
1 'polypeptide(L)'
;MSEQFRDEMRQGYALEGPALVLGNPLLGDEVVPDVRVQVGLSMTNRHGLIAGATGTGKTKTLQIMAGQLSQAGVPVFISDIKGDLTGLAAPGDAANAAVVERSRSLGWEFLPSSHPVEFLSLSGELGAQVRATVHSFGPMLLGKVLDLNETQTSVLSLIFKYCDDENLPLLDLPDLETTLKFLASEEGKPIL
;
A
#
# COMPACT_ATOMS: atom_id res chain seq x y z
N MET A 1 16.05 -26.30 -27.39
CA MET A 1 15.50 -26.07 -26.04
C MET A 1 15.63 -24.62 -25.62
N SER A 2 16.82 -24.00 -25.71
CA SER A 2 17.00 -22.57 -25.35
C SER A 2 16.20 -21.61 -26.26
N GLU A 3 16.15 -21.85 -27.56
CA GLU A 3 15.43 -20.99 -28.51
C GLU A 3 13.91 -21.12 -28.36
N GLN A 4 13.40 -22.36 -28.30
CA GLN A 4 11.98 -22.62 -28.03
C GLN A 4 11.50 -21.97 -26.72
N PHE A 5 12.25 -22.11 -25.62
CA PHE A 5 11.91 -21.47 -24.35
C PHE A 5 11.86 -19.94 -24.47
N ARG A 6 12.82 -19.35 -25.20
CA ARG A 6 12.83 -17.89 -25.45
C ARG A 6 11.59 -17.46 -26.22
N ASP A 7 11.21 -18.18 -27.25
CA ASP A 7 10.05 -17.85 -28.07
C ASP A 7 8.75 -18.00 -27.27
N GLU A 8 8.61 -19.06 -26.48
CA GLU A 8 7.48 -19.24 -25.57
C GLU A 8 7.38 -18.09 -24.55
N MET A 9 8.50 -17.68 -23.93
CA MET A 9 8.51 -16.58 -22.97
C MET A 9 8.23 -15.22 -23.65
N ARG A 10 8.77 -14.96 -24.84
CA ARG A 10 8.45 -13.74 -25.60
C ARG A 10 6.97 -13.69 -25.94
N GLN A 11 6.41 -14.79 -26.43
CA GLN A 11 4.99 -14.85 -26.79
C GLN A 11 4.09 -14.73 -25.56
N GLY A 12 4.45 -15.39 -24.44
CA GLY A 12 3.67 -15.36 -23.21
C GLY A 12 3.61 -14.00 -22.51
N TYR A 13 4.66 -13.18 -22.67
CA TYR A 13 4.73 -11.82 -22.13
C TYR A 13 4.61 -10.71 -23.18
N ALA A 14 4.20 -11.04 -24.42
CA ALA A 14 3.89 -10.07 -25.47
C ALA A 14 2.57 -9.35 -25.17
N LEU A 15 2.60 -8.46 -24.18
CA LEU A 15 1.44 -7.68 -23.77
C LEU A 15 1.21 -6.50 -24.72
N GLU A 16 -0.04 -6.29 -25.12
CA GLU A 16 -0.47 -5.10 -25.83
C GLU A 16 -0.88 -4.03 -24.79
N GLY A 17 -0.13 -2.93 -24.73
CA GLY A 17 -0.40 -1.79 -23.83
C GLY A 17 0.60 -1.64 -22.68
N PRO A 18 0.35 -0.71 -21.74
CA PRO A 18 1.30 -0.40 -20.68
C PRO A 18 1.37 -1.53 -19.66
N ALA A 19 2.59 -1.83 -19.21
CA ALA A 19 2.86 -2.95 -18.31
C ALA A 19 3.99 -2.63 -17.33
N LEU A 20 3.96 -3.28 -16.17
CA LEU A 20 5.07 -3.33 -15.23
C LEU A 20 6.05 -4.42 -15.67
N VAL A 21 7.34 -4.11 -15.68
CA VAL A 21 8.40 -5.11 -15.82
C VAL A 21 8.79 -5.61 -14.44
N LEU A 22 8.65 -6.91 -14.20
CA LEU A 22 8.98 -7.54 -12.92
C LEU A 22 10.38 -8.17 -12.91
N GLY A 23 10.90 -8.57 -14.07
CA GLY A 23 12.17 -9.27 -14.16
C GLY A 23 12.45 -9.86 -15.54
N ASN A 24 13.28 -10.89 -15.54
CA ASN A 24 13.63 -11.69 -16.71
C ASN A 24 13.34 -13.18 -16.40
N PRO A 25 13.01 -14.00 -17.40
CA PRO A 25 12.88 -15.43 -17.20
C PRO A 25 14.26 -16.07 -16.95
N LEU A 26 14.23 -17.18 -16.21
CA LEU A 26 15.39 -18.03 -15.94
C LEU A 26 15.24 -19.35 -16.70
N LEU A 27 16.31 -19.81 -17.35
CA LEU A 27 16.42 -21.15 -17.91
C LEU A 27 17.50 -21.91 -17.13
N GLY A 28 17.09 -22.74 -16.17
CA GLY A 28 18.01 -23.23 -15.14
C GLY A 28 18.44 -22.06 -14.24
N ASP A 29 19.75 -21.86 -14.12
CA ASP A 29 20.34 -20.73 -13.36
C ASP A 29 20.77 -19.55 -14.25
N GLU A 30 20.54 -19.64 -15.56
CA GLU A 30 20.90 -18.58 -16.50
C GLU A 30 19.73 -17.62 -16.74
N VAL A 31 20.02 -16.32 -16.65
CA VAL A 31 19.09 -15.25 -17.01
C VAL A 31 19.00 -15.14 -18.53
N VAL A 32 17.79 -14.98 -19.04
CA VAL A 32 17.51 -14.66 -20.43
C VAL A 32 17.26 -13.15 -20.56
N PRO A 33 18.29 -12.34 -20.88
CA PRO A 33 18.23 -10.87 -20.74
C PRO A 33 17.36 -10.20 -21.82
N ASP A 34 17.13 -10.87 -22.95
CA ASP A 34 16.39 -10.39 -24.12
C ASP A 34 14.86 -10.53 -24.01
N VAL A 35 14.37 -11.10 -22.90
CA VAL A 35 12.93 -11.27 -22.64
C VAL A 35 12.57 -10.65 -21.30
N ARG A 36 11.48 -9.88 -21.25
CA ARG A 36 10.96 -9.28 -20.02
C ARG A 36 9.75 -10.06 -19.51
N VAL A 37 9.76 -10.35 -18.21
CA VAL A 37 8.55 -10.82 -17.50
C VAL A 37 7.75 -9.58 -17.12
N GLN A 38 6.52 -9.50 -17.63
CA GLN A 38 5.69 -8.30 -17.52
C GLN A 38 4.29 -8.61 -16.98
N VAL A 39 3.68 -7.62 -16.34
CA VAL A 39 2.28 -7.64 -15.88
C VAL A 39 1.59 -6.39 -16.40
N GLY A 40 0.53 -6.55 -17.17
CA GLY A 40 -0.23 -5.42 -17.71
C GLY A 40 -0.80 -4.55 -16.59
N LEU A 41 -0.79 -3.23 -16.76
CA LEU A 41 -1.31 -2.31 -15.75
C LEU A 41 -2.78 -2.60 -15.41
N SER A 42 -3.58 -3.05 -16.39
CA SER A 42 -4.98 -3.44 -16.17
C SER A 42 -5.15 -4.60 -15.18
N MET A 43 -4.10 -5.39 -14.95
CA MET A 43 -4.10 -6.54 -14.03
C MET A 43 -3.68 -6.16 -12.61
N THR A 44 -3.17 -4.94 -12.38
CA THR A 44 -2.73 -4.50 -11.04
C THR A 44 -3.89 -4.13 -10.11
N ASN A 45 -5.13 -4.21 -10.59
CA ASN A 45 -6.34 -4.13 -9.77
C ASN A 45 -6.67 -5.45 -9.03
N ARG A 46 -5.88 -6.50 -9.24
CA ARG A 46 -6.00 -7.78 -8.54
C ARG A 46 -5.06 -7.84 -7.35
N HIS A 47 -5.46 -8.57 -6.31
CA HIS A 47 -4.59 -8.82 -5.16
C HIS A 47 -3.40 -9.71 -5.55
N GLY A 48 -2.24 -9.41 -4.99
CA GLY A 48 -1.00 -10.18 -5.17
C GLY A 48 -0.23 -10.30 -3.86
N LEU A 49 0.66 -11.28 -3.80
CA LEU A 49 1.52 -11.55 -2.65
C LEU A 49 2.98 -11.57 -3.09
N ILE A 50 3.80 -10.70 -2.50
CA ILE A 50 5.26 -10.74 -2.63
C ILE A 50 5.81 -11.45 -1.39
N ALA A 51 6.25 -12.69 -1.57
CA ALA A 51 6.81 -13.52 -0.51
C ALA A 51 8.26 -13.91 -0.80
N GLY A 52 9.02 -14.20 0.26
CA GLY A 52 10.43 -14.57 0.19
C GLY A 52 11.12 -14.43 1.55
N ALA A 53 12.27 -15.07 1.72
CA ALA A 53 13.06 -14.94 2.95
C ALA A 53 13.60 -13.51 3.14
N THR A 54 14.11 -13.19 4.33
CA THR A 54 14.77 -11.89 4.56
C THR A 54 15.99 -11.77 3.64
N GLY A 55 16.18 -10.60 3.03
CA GLY A 55 17.28 -10.35 2.10
C GLY A 55 17.05 -10.81 0.65
N THR A 56 15.92 -11.46 0.31
CA THR A 56 15.65 -11.92 -1.06
C THR A 56 15.07 -10.84 -1.99
N GLY A 57 15.20 -9.57 -1.64
CA GLY A 57 14.80 -8.46 -2.51
C GLY A 57 13.32 -8.05 -2.48
N LYS A 58 12.50 -8.54 -1.54
CA LYS A 58 11.06 -8.16 -1.42
C LYS A 58 10.83 -6.64 -1.49
N THR A 59 11.60 -5.87 -0.71
CA THR A 59 11.53 -4.41 -0.71
C THR A 59 11.93 -3.83 -2.06
N LYS A 60 12.97 -4.35 -2.71
CA LYS A 60 13.40 -3.88 -4.03
C LYS A 60 12.35 -4.16 -5.10
N THR A 61 11.67 -5.31 -5.06
CA THR A 61 10.53 -5.60 -5.93
C THR A 61 9.39 -4.58 -5.70
N LEU A 62 9.04 -4.29 -4.45
CA LEU A 62 8.04 -3.27 -4.12
C LEU A 62 8.43 -1.88 -4.62
N GLN A 63 9.69 -1.46 -4.44
CA GLN A 63 10.19 -0.18 -4.95
C GLN A 63 10.08 -0.09 -6.48
N ILE A 64 10.49 -1.15 -7.19
CA ILE A 64 10.42 -1.21 -8.66
C ILE A 64 8.97 -1.14 -9.14
N MET A 65 8.05 -1.85 -8.48
CA MET A 65 6.63 -1.81 -8.83
C MET A 65 6.02 -0.44 -8.54
N ALA A 66 6.25 0.11 -7.35
CA ALA A 66 5.73 1.42 -6.95
C ALA A 66 6.24 2.54 -7.87
N GLY A 67 7.53 2.52 -8.19
CA GLY A 67 8.14 3.49 -9.09
C GLY A 67 7.57 3.43 -10.52
N GLN A 68 7.39 2.22 -11.07
CA GLN A 68 6.78 2.05 -12.40
C GLN A 68 5.30 2.46 -12.42
N LEU A 69 4.53 2.13 -11.38
CA LEU A 69 3.15 2.58 -11.23
C LEU A 69 3.05 4.11 -11.16
N SER A 70 3.92 4.74 -10.36
CA SER A 70 4.03 6.20 -10.26
C SER A 70 4.37 6.84 -11.61
N GLN A 71 5.33 6.28 -12.36
CA GLN A 71 5.69 6.74 -13.71
C GLN A 71 4.53 6.60 -14.71
N ALA A 72 3.69 5.59 -14.54
CA ALA A 72 2.47 5.40 -15.33
C ALA A 72 1.29 6.30 -14.87
N GLY A 73 1.51 7.17 -13.87
CA GLY A 73 0.48 8.06 -13.33
C GLY A 73 -0.52 7.38 -12.38
N VAL A 74 -0.22 6.16 -11.92
CA VAL A 74 -1.05 5.43 -10.95
C VAL A 74 -0.62 5.81 -9.53
N PRO A 75 -1.50 6.40 -8.70
CA PRO A 75 -1.19 6.68 -7.30
C PRO A 75 -0.95 5.39 -6.52
N VAL A 76 0.11 5.37 -5.70
CA VAL A 76 0.47 4.20 -4.89
C VAL A 76 0.49 4.60 -3.43
N PHE A 77 -0.33 3.93 -2.61
CA PHE A 77 -0.32 4.08 -1.15
C PHE A 77 0.37 2.86 -0.54
N ILE A 78 1.40 3.07 0.28
CA ILE A 78 2.16 1.99 0.91
C ILE A 78 2.39 2.30 2.38
N SER A 79 2.15 1.29 3.24
CA SER A 79 2.58 1.32 4.63
C SER A 79 4.03 0.84 4.73
N ASP A 80 4.94 1.74 5.08
CA ASP A 80 6.37 1.44 5.23
C ASP A 80 6.75 1.26 6.70
N ILE A 81 6.45 0.08 7.24
CA ILE A 81 6.70 -0.26 8.65
C ILE A 81 8.21 -0.24 8.99
N LYS A 82 9.07 -0.53 8.02
CA LYS A 82 10.53 -0.66 8.24
C LYS A 82 11.33 0.58 7.82
N GLY A 83 10.72 1.49 7.07
CA GLY A 83 11.40 2.64 6.48
C GLY A 83 12.21 2.30 5.22
N ASP A 84 12.12 1.07 4.71
CA ASP A 84 12.96 0.62 3.59
C ASP A 84 12.45 1.14 2.23
N LEU A 85 11.23 1.67 2.15
CA LEU A 85 10.60 2.18 0.92
C LEU A 85 10.73 3.71 0.77
N THR A 86 11.01 4.43 1.87
CA THR A 86 11.23 5.89 1.89
C THR A 86 12.27 6.36 0.86
N GLY A 87 13.24 5.50 0.51
CA GLY A 87 14.25 5.77 -0.52
C GLY A 87 13.70 6.06 -1.92
N LEU A 88 12.41 5.79 -2.21
CA LEU A 88 11.75 6.18 -3.47
C LEU A 88 11.75 7.71 -3.70
N ALA A 89 11.86 8.51 -2.62
CA ALA A 89 11.87 9.97 -2.71
C ALA A 89 13.18 10.56 -3.23
N ALA A 90 14.25 9.76 -3.33
CA ALA A 90 15.58 10.22 -3.72
C ALA A 90 16.15 9.36 -4.86
N PRO A 91 16.98 9.94 -5.76
CA PRO A 91 17.68 9.15 -6.74
C PRO A 91 18.62 8.16 -6.06
N GLY A 92 18.67 6.93 -6.58
CA GLY A 92 19.59 5.90 -6.09
C GLY A 92 21.07 6.25 -6.36
N ASP A 93 21.97 5.59 -5.65
CA ASP A 93 23.41 5.74 -5.89
C ASP A 93 23.85 5.02 -7.18
N ALA A 94 24.25 5.79 -8.19
CA ALA A 94 24.76 5.29 -9.48
C ALA A 94 26.04 4.46 -9.33
N ALA A 95 26.83 4.71 -8.27
CA ALA A 95 28.09 4.02 -8.01
C ALA A 95 27.91 2.72 -7.22
N ASN A 96 26.68 2.37 -6.82
CA ASN A 96 26.43 1.16 -6.06
C ASN A 96 26.68 -0.10 -6.92
N ALA A 97 27.82 -0.75 -6.67
CA ALA A 97 28.27 -1.91 -7.44
C ALA A 97 27.25 -3.06 -7.50
N ALA A 98 26.51 -3.30 -6.41
CA ALA A 98 25.52 -4.38 -6.37
C ALA A 98 24.32 -4.10 -7.29
N VAL A 99 23.87 -2.84 -7.37
CA VAL A 99 22.76 -2.43 -8.25
C VAL A 99 23.22 -2.43 -9.71
N VAL A 100 24.42 -1.91 -9.99
CA VAL A 100 24.99 -1.88 -11.34
C VAL A 100 25.20 -3.31 -11.87
N GLU A 101 25.81 -4.19 -11.08
CA GLU A 101 26.04 -5.59 -11.49
C GLU A 101 24.71 -6.33 -11.70
N ARG A 102 23.75 -6.15 -10.78
CA ARG A 102 22.43 -6.78 -10.95
C ARG A 102 21.73 -6.29 -12.21
N SER A 103 21.72 -4.99 -12.45
CA SER A 103 21.08 -4.41 -13.64
C SER A 103 21.75 -4.91 -14.91
N ARG A 104 23.09 -4.94 -14.94
CA ARG A 104 23.86 -5.52 -16.05
C ARG A 104 23.51 -6.98 -16.31
N SER A 105 23.43 -7.82 -15.27
CA SER A 105 23.08 -9.24 -15.40
C SER A 105 21.68 -9.49 -15.98
N LEU A 106 20.76 -8.55 -15.74
CA LEU A 106 19.40 -8.58 -16.29
C LEU A 106 19.32 -7.95 -17.69
N GLY A 107 20.38 -7.29 -18.15
CA GLY A 107 20.37 -6.44 -19.33
C GLY A 107 19.49 -5.20 -19.15
N TRP A 108 19.42 -4.64 -17.94
CA TRP A 108 18.67 -3.43 -17.60
C TRP A 108 19.64 -2.25 -17.54
N GLU A 109 19.18 -1.09 -17.98
CA GLU A 109 19.86 0.17 -17.70
C GLU A 109 19.41 0.68 -16.34
N PHE A 110 20.37 0.89 -15.42
CA PHE A 110 20.07 1.52 -14.14
C PHE A 110 20.23 3.04 -14.28
N LEU A 111 19.09 3.73 -14.29
CA LEU A 111 19.04 5.18 -14.26
C LEU A 111 18.55 5.64 -12.88
N PRO A 112 19.44 6.23 -12.05
CA PRO A 112 19.05 6.87 -10.81
C PRO A 112 17.93 7.89 -11.03
N SER A 113 16.81 7.68 -10.35
CA SER A 113 15.65 8.55 -10.42
C SER A 113 14.93 8.58 -9.08
N SER A 114 14.28 9.70 -8.78
CA SER A 114 13.34 9.82 -7.68
C SER A 114 11.91 9.82 -8.20
N HIS A 115 10.96 9.53 -7.30
CA HIS A 115 9.53 9.60 -7.55
C HIS A 115 8.90 10.68 -6.69
N PRO A 116 7.76 11.27 -7.11
CA PRO A 116 6.98 12.15 -6.24
C PRO A 116 6.43 11.34 -5.07
N VAL A 117 6.90 11.65 -3.86
CA VAL A 117 6.50 10.96 -2.62
C VAL A 117 6.02 12.00 -1.62
N GLU A 118 4.85 11.77 -1.05
CA GLU A 118 4.34 12.49 0.11
C GLU A 118 4.34 11.55 1.32
N PHE A 119 5.04 11.96 2.38
CA PHE A 119 5.05 11.19 3.62
C PHE A 119 3.80 11.49 4.42
N LEU A 120 3.09 10.44 4.82
CA LEU A 120 1.88 10.52 5.62
C LEU A 120 2.19 10.09 7.06
N SER A 121 1.81 10.94 8.02
CA SER A 121 2.07 10.74 9.44
C SER A 121 0.77 10.66 10.23
N LEU A 122 0.68 9.70 11.16
CA LEU A 122 -0.43 9.63 12.12
C LEU A 122 -0.27 10.68 13.23
N SER A 123 0.96 10.94 13.69
CA SER A 123 1.23 11.97 14.72
C SER A 123 1.24 13.38 14.15
N GLY A 124 1.51 13.52 12.85
CA GLY A 124 1.72 14.82 12.19
C GLY A 124 3.14 15.38 12.37
N GLU A 125 4.06 14.64 12.99
CA GLU A 125 5.43 15.11 13.25
C GLU A 125 6.33 15.01 12.01
N LEU A 126 6.15 13.97 11.18
CA LEU A 126 7.02 13.64 10.05
C LEU A 126 6.21 13.46 8.76
N GLY A 127 5.78 14.57 8.17
CA GLY A 127 5.01 14.60 6.92
C GLY A 127 3.59 15.14 7.11
N ALA A 128 2.76 14.96 6.09
CA ALA A 128 1.38 15.41 6.13
C ALA A 128 0.56 14.56 7.11
N GLN A 129 -0.16 15.23 8.01
CA GLN A 129 -0.97 14.55 9.02
C GLN A 129 -2.17 13.87 8.36
N VAL A 130 -2.28 12.55 8.53
CA VAL A 130 -3.49 11.81 8.18
C VAL A 130 -4.55 12.12 9.22
N ARG A 131 -5.68 12.65 8.75
CA ARG A 131 -6.84 12.95 9.59
C ARG A 131 -7.99 12.03 9.21
N ALA A 132 -8.62 11.45 10.21
CA ALA A 132 -9.85 10.69 10.08
C ALA A 132 -10.74 11.04 11.26
N THR A 133 -12.03 11.27 11.00
CA THR A 133 -13.00 11.55 12.05
C THR A 133 -13.44 10.25 12.71
N VAL A 134 -13.85 10.28 13.98
CA VAL A 134 -14.46 9.13 14.65
C VAL A 134 -15.65 8.59 13.84
N HIS A 135 -16.45 9.50 13.29
CA HIS A 135 -17.53 9.19 12.37
C HIS A 135 -17.09 8.34 11.16
N SER A 136 -15.97 8.70 10.52
CA SER A 136 -15.46 7.99 9.33
C SER A 136 -14.97 6.55 9.59
N PHE A 137 -14.57 6.23 10.82
CA PHE A 137 -14.25 4.85 11.20
C PHE A 137 -15.51 3.99 11.27
N GLY A 138 -16.64 4.58 11.66
CA GLY A 138 -17.87 3.86 11.96
C GLY A 138 -17.76 2.97 13.21
N PRO A 139 -18.90 2.49 13.74
CA PRO A 139 -18.93 1.79 15.01
C PRO A 139 -18.24 0.42 14.95
N MET A 140 -18.25 -0.24 13.78
CA MET A 140 -17.66 -1.58 13.61
C MET A 140 -16.13 -1.56 13.63
N LEU A 141 -15.49 -0.66 12.89
CA LEU A 141 -14.03 -0.57 12.86
C LEU A 141 -13.51 0.00 14.19
N LEU A 142 -14.19 1.03 14.72
CA LEU A 142 -13.83 1.61 16.01
C LEU A 142 -13.96 0.59 17.15
N GLY A 143 -15.02 -0.23 17.15
CA GLY A 143 -15.19 -1.31 18.11
C GLY A 143 -14.04 -2.33 18.07
N LYS A 144 -13.56 -2.69 16.88
CA LYS A 144 -12.37 -3.55 16.73
C LYS A 144 -11.08 -2.88 17.23
N VAL A 145 -10.90 -1.59 16.94
CA VAL A 145 -9.72 -0.83 17.39
C VAL A 145 -9.67 -0.75 18.92
N LEU A 146 -10.84 -0.60 19.56
CA LEU A 146 -10.98 -0.52 21.01
C LEU A 146 -11.12 -1.88 21.70
N ASP A 147 -11.03 -2.99 20.95
CA ASP A 147 -11.21 -4.37 21.44
C ASP A 147 -12.52 -4.57 22.22
N LEU A 148 -13.62 -4.01 21.69
CA LEU A 148 -14.95 -4.11 22.29
C LEU A 148 -15.57 -5.48 22.08
N ASN A 149 -16.33 -5.94 23.07
CA ASN A 149 -17.20 -7.10 22.91
C ASN A 149 -18.44 -6.79 22.05
N GLU A 150 -19.22 -7.82 21.73
CA GLU A 150 -20.42 -7.70 20.88
C GLU A 150 -21.46 -6.73 21.46
N THR A 151 -21.69 -6.77 22.78
CA THR A 151 -22.62 -5.87 23.46
C THR A 151 -22.15 -4.41 23.38
N GLN A 152 -20.88 -4.16 23.67
CA GLN A 152 -20.27 -2.83 23.61
C GLN A 152 -20.29 -2.28 22.17
N THR A 153 -20.02 -3.11 21.18
CA THR A 153 -20.08 -2.73 19.75
C THR A 153 -21.51 -2.41 19.31
N SER A 154 -22.49 -3.14 19.84
CA SER A 154 -23.92 -2.88 19.59
C SER A 154 -24.34 -1.52 20.17
N VAL A 155 -23.94 -1.24 21.42
CA VAL A 155 -24.15 0.07 22.05
C VAL A 155 -23.47 1.19 21.26
N LEU A 156 -22.21 0.99 20.85
CA LEU A 156 -21.49 1.96 20.01
C LEU A 156 -22.22 2.23 18.68
N SER A 157 -22.84 1.22 18.09
CA SER A 157 -23.63 1.37 16.86
C SER A 157 -24.89 2.22 17.08
N LEU A 158 -25.57 2.07 18.23
CA LEU A 158 -26.72 2.90 18.60
C LEU A 158 -26.30 4.36 18.82
N ILE A 159 -25.15 4.59 19.44
CA ILE A 159 -24.60 5.94 19.67
C ILE A 159 -24.32 6.63 18.33
N PHE A 160 -23.65 5.94 17.40
CA PHE A 160 -23.40 6.48 16.06
C PHE A 160 -24.72 6.81 15.33
N LYS A 161 -25.72 5.93 15.42
CA LYS A 161 -27.04 6.18 14.84
C LYS A 161 -27.72 7.40 15.45
N TYR A 162 -27.70 7.56 16.77
CA TYR A 162 -28.24 8.73 17.45
C TYR A 162 -27.57 10.02 16.95
N CYS A 163 -26.24 10.02 16.86
CA CYS A 163 -25.49 11.15 16.32
C CYS A 163 -25.88 11.49 14.88
N ASP A 164 -26.09 10.48 14.03
CA ASP A 164 -26.55 10.68 12.64
C ASP A 164 -27.97 11.27 12.58
N ASP A 165 -28.90 10.71 13.38
CA ASP A 165 -30.30 11.13 13.40
C ASP A 165 -30.45 12.58 13.91
N GLU A 166 -29.62 13.01 14.87
CA GLU A 166 -29.63 14.36 15.47
C GLU A 166 -28.64 15.34 14.82
N ASN A 167 -27.95 14.97 13.74
CA ASN A 167 -26.89 15.78 13.11
C ASN A 167 -25.79 16.25 14.08
N LEU A 168 -25.35 15.38 14.98
CA LEU A 168 -24.24 15.62 15.92
C LEU A 168 -22.96 14.95 15.38
N PRO A 169 -22.07 15.67 14.68
CA PRO A 169 -20.88 15.07 14.08
C PRO A 169 -19.90 14.58 15.16
N LEU A 170 -19.49 13.32 15.06
CA LEU A 170 -18.41 12.75 15.88
C LEU A 170 -17.06 12.96 15.20
N LEU A 171 -16.38 14.07 15.50
CA LEU A 171 -15.11 14.40 14.87
C LEU A 171 -13.95 13.70 15.55
N ASP A 172 -13.94 13.67 16.88
CA ASP A 172 -12.86 13.12 17.67
C ASP A 172 -13.35 12.29 18.89
N LEU A 173 -12.40 11.79 19.68
CA LEU A 173 -12.71 10.99 20.88
C LEU A 173 -13.41 11.82 21.98
N PRO A 174 -13.04 13.10 22.24
CA PRO A 174 -13.82 13.98 23.11
C PRO A 174 -15.31 14.08 22.75
N ASP A 175 -15.66 14.17 21.46
CA ASP A 175 -17.07 14.21 21.02
C ASP A 175 -17.79 12.90 21.39
N LEU A 176 -17.15 11.75 21.16
CA LEU A 176 -17.69 10.44 21.53
C LEU A 176 -17.86 10.30 23.04
N GLU A 177 -16.86 10.72 23.83
CA GLU A 177 -16.91 10.69 25.29
C GLU A 177 -18.05 11.57 25.83
N THR A 178 -18.23 12.76 25.24
CA THR A 178 -19.30 13.69 25.62
C THR A 178 -20.67 13.09 25.31
N THR A 179 -20.84 12.49 24.13
CA THR A 179 -22.08 11.82 23.72
C THR A 179 -22.40 10.65 24.65
N LEU A 180 -21.40 9.82 24.99
CA LEU A 180 -21.54 8.73 25.95
C LEU A 180 -22.01 9.22 27.33
N LYS A 181 -21.39 10.29 27.84
CA LYS A 181 -21.78 10.90 29.13
C LYS A 181 -23.21 11.42 29.10
N PHE A 182 -23.62 12.06 28.00
CA PHE A 182 -24.98 12.55 27.84
C PHE A 182 -25.99 11.40 27.83
N LEU A 183 -25.78 10.38 27.00
CA LEU A 183 -26.70 9.24 26.90
C LEU A 183 -26.77 8.38 28.19
N ALA A 184 -25.73 8.43 29.02
CA ALA A 184 -25.72 7.81 30.35
C ALA A 184 -26.40 8.66 31.44
N SER A 185 -26.68 9.94 31.18
CA SER A 185 -27.32 10.87 32.13
C SER A 185 -28.83 10.60 32.26
N GLU A 186 -29.46 11.16 33.30
CA GLU A 186 -30.92 11.05 33.49
C GLU A 186 -31.72 11.65 32.31
N GLU A 187 -31.17 12.67 31.65
CA GLU A 187 -31.78 13.33 30.49
C GLU A 187 -31.63 12.49 29.21
N GLY A 188 -30.53 11.75 29.08
CA GLY A 188 -30.22 10.95 27.89
C GLY A 188 -30.74 9.51 27.92
N LYS A 189 -30.92 8.90 29.11
CA LYS A 189 -31.45 7.54 29.25
C LYS A 189 -32.76 7.26 28.50
N PRO A 190 -33.72 8.19 28.40
CA PRO A 190 -34.96 7.95 27.65
C PRO A 190 -34.79 7.92 26.13
N ILE A 191 -33.62 8.30 25.60
CA ILE A 191 -33.33 8.46 24.17
C ILE A 191 -32.74 7.18 23.55
N LEU A 192 -32.08 6.34 24.37
CA LEU A 192 -31.56 5.02 23.99
C LEU A 192 -32.64 3.93 24.04
#